data_AF-A0A5B1BNL4-F1
#
_entry.id   AF-A0A5B1BNL4-F1
#
_cell.length_a   1.000
_cell.length_b   1.000
_cell.length_c   1.000
_cell.angle_alpha   90.00
_cell.angle_beta   90.00
_cell.angle_gamma   90.00
#
_symmetry.space_group_name_H-M   'P 1'
#
loop_
_entity.id
_entity.type
_entity.pdbx_description
1 polymer ?
#
loop_
_entity_poly.entity_id
_entity_poly.type
_entity_poly.pdbx_seq_one_letter_code
_entity_poly.pdbx_strand_id
1 'polypeptide(L)'
;MTDTMTNELTREELLRELDKVQAKLDKARRRRDADAIAYASTPDGAAETFRRYELARDDQERTTLKTTYLSGLAMAGEEYEERLTRGNAGDNDGPLAVIPAGSFRDPLAKALVEQRIMATFRNTPASVDTNTVTVTLLRLLPDQHTRKRFRIDTTAELGVLTADLADVIATAWSNPATQKRLRHFLEDAAEAIATAIQQRDNR
;
A
#
# COMPACT_ATOMS: atom_id res chain seq x y z
N MET A 1 -42.71 12.92 41.66
CA MET A 1 -41.23 12.86 41.59
C MET A 1 -40.83 12.65 40.14
N THR A 2 -40.57 13.74 39.43
CA THR A 2 -39.83 13.78 38.16
C THR A 2 -39.72 15.26 37.79
N ASP A 3 -38.68 15.91 38.27
CA ASP A 3 -38.35 17.27 37.85
C ASP A 3 -37.02 17.17 37.09
N THR A 4 -37.14 16.92 35.78
CA THR A 4 -35.98 16.93 34.88
C THR A 4 -35.77 18.38 34.50
N MET A 5 -35.19 19.16 35.40
CA MET A 5 -34.77 20.53 35.09
C MET A 5 -33.74 20.47 33.98
N THR A 6 -34.20 20.76 32.76
CA THR A 6 -33.32 21.00 31.61
C THR A 6 -32.76 22.39 31.83
N ASN A 7 -31.63 22.45 32.54
CA ASN A 7 -30.92 23.71 32.77
C ASN A 7 -30.38 24.17 31.41
N GLU A 8 -31.04 25.12 30.77
CA GLU A 8 -30.59 25.68 29.49
C GLU A 8 -29.25 26.37 29.71
N LEU A 9 -28.19 25.80 29.11
CA LEU A 9 -26.85 26.37 29.16
C LEU A 9 -26.89 27.79 28.59
N THR A 10 -26.23 28.71 29.29
CA THR A 10 -26.08 30.08 28.81
C THR A 10 -25.30 30.08 27.49
N ARG A 11 -25.51 31.12 26.66
CA ARG A 11 -24.78 31.28 25.39
C ARG A 11 -23.27 31.20 25.55
N GLU A 12 -22.73 31.73 26.65
CA GLU A 12 -21.30 31.67 26.95
C GLU A 12 -20.83 30.25 27.30
N GLU A 13 -21.63 29.48 28.03
CA GLU A 13 -21.33 28.08 28.33
C GLU A 13 -21.40 27.23 27.05
N LEU A 14 -22.38 27.47 26.19
CA LEU A 14 -22.48 26.82 24.87
C LEU A 14 -21.28 27.13 23.98
N LEU A 15 -20.79 28.38 23.96
CA LEU A 15 -19.58 28.75 23.21
C LEU A 15 -18.34 28.06 23.79
N ARG A 16 -18.19 28.01 25.12
CA ARG A 16 -17.07 27.29 25.76
C ARG A 16 -17.11 25.79 25.48
N GLU A 17 -18.29 25.18 25.49
CA GLU A 17 -18.44 23.75 25.14
C GLU A 17 -18.15 23.51 23.65
N LEU A 18 -18.59 24.41 22.76
CA LEU A 18 -18.26 24.35 21.34
C LEU A 18 -16.74 24.38 21.13
N ASP A 19 -16.03 25.31 21.76
CA ASP A 19 -14.57 25.43 21.67
C ASP A 19 -13.86 24.15 22.17
N LYS A 20 -14.32 23.58 23.28
CA LYS A 20 -13.79 22.30 23.80
C LYS A 20 -14.01 21.16 22.83
N VAL A 21 -15.20 21.07 22.22
CA VAL A 21 -15.52 20.03 21.24
C VAL A 21 -14.69 20.20 19.97
N GLN A 22 -14.51 21.43 19.48
CA GLN A 22 -13.65 21.74 18.33
C GLN A 22 -12.19 21.33 18.60
N ALA A 23 -11.65 21.69 19.76
CA ALA A 23 -10.28 21.30 20.14
C ALA A 23 -10.11 19.77 20.23
N LYS A 24 -11.11 19.05 20.76
CA LYS A 24 -11.12 17.58 20.80
C LYS A 24 -11.16 16.99 19.39
N LEU A 25 -12.00 17.55 18.51
CA LEU A 25 -12.12 17.11 17.13
C LEU A 25 -10.81 17.29 16.36
N ASP A 26 -10.15 18.44 16.51
CA ASP A 26 -8.88 18.70 15.85
C ASP A 26 -7.76 17.78 16.35
N LYS A 27 -7.71 17.51 17.66
CA LYS A 27 -6.79 16.53 18.23
C LYS A 27 -7.05 15.13 17.66
N ALA A 28 -8.31 14.72 17.56
CA ALA A 28 -8.68 13.43 16.99
C ALA A 28 -8.32 13.31 15.50
N ARG A 29 -8.53 14.37 14.72
CA ARG A 29 -8.13 14.44 13.30
C ARG A 29 -6.62 14.30 13.14
N ARG A 30 -5.83 15.08 13.89
CA ARG A 30 -4.36 14.98 13.85
C ARG A 30 -3.87 13.59 14.19
N ARG A 31 -4.48 12.94 15.20
CA ARG A 31 -4.13 11.57 15.57
C ARG A 31 -4.46 10.57 14.47
N ARG A 32 -5.67 10.65 13.90
CA ARG A 32 -6.06 9.82 12.77
C ARG A 32 -5.11 9.97 11.58
N ASP A 33 -4.71 11.20 11.27
CA ASP A 33 -3.83 11.47 10.14
C ASP A 33 -2.41 10.94 10.43
N ALA A 34 -1.91 11.07 11.67
CA ALA A 34 -0.64 10.46 12.10
C ALA A 34 -0.68 8.93 12.06
N ASP A 35 -1.76 8.31 12.53
CA ASP A 35 -1.96 6.86 12.48
C ASP A 35 -2.01 6.35 11.03
N ALA A 36 -2.63 7.13 10.12
CA ALA A 36 -2.66 6.83 8.69
C ALA A 36 -1.26 6.91 8.05
N ILE A 37 -0.43 7.89 8.42
CA ILE A 37 0.96 8.00 7.98
C ILE A 37 1.79 6.83 8.52
N ALA A 38 1.65 6.52 9.81
CA ALA A 38 2.35 5.40 10.43
C ALA A 38 1.98 4.08 9.74
N TYR A 39 0.71 3.87 9.43
CA TYR A 39 0.29 2.71 8.65
C TYR A 39 0.90 2.71 7.25
N ALA A 40 0.87 3.83 6.54
CA ALA A 40 1.45 3.99 5.20
C ALA A 40 2.98 3.81 5.15
N SER A 41 3.67 3.86 6.29
CA SER A 41 5.11 3.54 6.39
C SER A 41 5.40 2.03 6.37
N THR A 42 4.40 1.18 6.58
CA THR A 42 4.53 -0.28 6.51
C THR A 42 4.42 -0.76 5.07
N PRO A 43 5.00 -1.91 4.68
CA PRO A 43 4.84 -2.46 3.33
C PRO A 43 3.37 -2.63 2.92
N ASP A 44 2.53 -3.14 3.82
CA ASP A 44 1.10 -3.32 3.53
C ASP A 44 0.38 -1.97 3.37
N GLY A 45 0.57 -1.07 4.34
CA GLY A 45 -0.11 0.21 4.31
C GLY A 45 0.35 1.11 3.16
N ALA A 46 1.63 1.03 2.77
CA ALA A 46 2.13 1.70 1.57
C ALA A 46 1.41 1.18 0.32
N ALA A 47 1.33 -0.14 0.16
CA ALA A 47 0.67 -0.79 -0.97
C ALA A 47 -0.83 -0.44 -1.04
N GLU A 48 -1.54 -0.55 0.08
CA GLU A 48 -2.96 -0.26 0.19
C GLU A 48 -3.26 1.23 -0.04
N THR A 49 -2.47 2.13 0.57
CA THR A 49 -2.64 3.59 0.40
C THR A 49 -2.38 4.02 -1.04
N PHE A 50 -1.32 3.49 -1.65
CA PHE A 50 -1.00 3.78 -3.04
C PHE A 50 -2.06 3.24 -4.01
N ARG A 51 -2.54 2.01 -3.80
CA ARG A 51 -3.65 1.44 -4.58
C ARG A 51 -4.91 2.31 -4.51
N ARG A 52 -5.24 2.82 -3.32
CA ARG A 52 -6.35 3.76 -3.15
C ARG A 52 -6.11 5.08 -3.89
N TYR A 53 -4.88 5.61 -3.82
CA TYR A 53 -4.49 6.82 -4.56
C TYR A 53 -4.63 6.64 -6.08
N GLU A 54 -4.22 5.48 -6.63
CA GLU A 54 -4.37 5.17 -8.05
C GLU A 54 -5.84 5.14 -8.50
N LEU A 55 -6.74 4.69 -7.63
CA LEU A 55 -8.17 4.52 -7.92
C LEU A 55 -9.04 5.74 -7.55
N ALA A 56 -8.49 6.68 -6.78
CA ALA A 56 -9.21 7.87 -6.33
C ALA A 56 -9.63 8.73 -7.53
N ARG A 57 -10.93 9.06 -7.58
CA ARG A 57 -11.55 9.91 -8.61
C ARG A 57 -11.74 11.35 -8.16
N ASP A 58 -11.79 11.57 -6.86
CA ASP A 58 -11.92 12.90 -6.25
C ASP A 58 -10.53 13.49 -6.02
N ASP A 59 -10.33 14.73 -6.47
CA ASP A 59 -9.01 15.39 -6.42
C ASP A 59 -8.58 15.70 -4.98
N GLN A 60 -9.53 15.96 -4.09
CA GLN A 60 -9.26 16.23 -2.67
C GLN A 60 -8.85 14.96 -1.94
N GLU A 61 -9.57 13.85 -2.16
CA GLU A 61 -9.18 12.52 -1.68
C GLU A 61 -7.81 12.13 -2.24
N ARG A 62 -7.59 12.33 -3.54
CA ARG A 62 -6.32 12.01 -4.21
C ARG A 62 -5.16 12.78 -3.60
N THR A 63 -5.34 14.07 -3.33
CA THR A 63 -4.32 14.92 -2.69
C THR A 63 -4.01 14.45 -1.26
N THR A 64 -5.06 14.08 -0.51
CA THR A 64 -4.93 13.57 0.86
C THR A 64 -4.14 12.25 0.87
N LEU A 65 -4.56 11.27 0.04
CA LEU A 65 -3.89 9.97 -0.07
C LEU A 65 -2.45 10.10 -0.55
N LYS A 66 -2.16 10.97 -1.52
CA LYS A 66 -0.80 11.26 -1.97
C LYS A 66 0.06 11.80 -0.82
N THR A 67 -0.47 12.73 -0.04
CA THR A 67 0.24 13.33 1.09
C THR A 67 0.54 12.27 2.17
N THR A 68 -0.45 11.45 2.52
CA THR A 68 -0.28 10.34 3.46
C THR A 68 0.75 9.32 2.97
N TYR A 69 0.67 8.93 1.70
CA TYR A 69 1.59 7.99 1.08
C TYR A 69 3.04 8.50 1.11
N LEU A 70 3.29 9.72 0.63
CA LEU A 70 4.64 10.28 0.59
C LEU A 70 5.22 10.48 2.00
N SER A 71 4.38 10.89 2.96
CA SER A 71 4.80 11.01 4.36
C SER A 71 5.13 9.65 4.97
N GLY A 72 4.37 8.61 4.62
CA GLY A 72 4.64 7.24 5.04
C GLY A 72 5.97 6.71 4.50
N LEU A 73 6.25 6.95 3.21
CA LEU A 73 7.54 6.58 2.62
C LEU A 73 8.72 7.34 3.24
N ALA A 74 8.54 8.63 3.53
CA ALA A 74 9.56 9.43 4.22
C ALA A 74 9.88 8.85 5.60
N MET A 75 8.84 8.54 6.40
CA MET A 75 9.00 7.87 7.70
C MET A 75 9.71 6.51 7.59
N ALA A 76 9.36 5.70 6.57
CA ALA A 76 10.03 4.42 6.33
C ALA A 76 11.50 4.60 5.91
N GLY A 77 11.82 5.68 5.20
CA GLY A 77 13.19 6.06 4.84
C GLY A 77 14.01 6.50 6.06
N GLU A 78 13.45 7.37 6.91
CA GLU A 78 14.09 7.82 8.16
C GLU A 78 14.44 6.64 9.08
N GLU A 79 13.54 5.66 9.19
CA GLU A 79 13.78 4.43 9.95
C GLU A 79 14.94 3.59 9.37
N TYR A 80 15.02 3.50 8.05
CA TYR A 80 16.13 2.81 7.37
C TYR A 80 17.47 3.53 7.59
N GLU A 81 17.51 4.87 7.48
CA GLU A 81 18.71 5.67 7.77
C GLU A 81 19.16 5.50 9.23
N GLU A 82 18.20 5.41 10.17
CA GLU A 82 18.51 5.11 11.56
C GLU A 82 19.13 3.71 11.74
N ARG A 83 18.68 2.71 10.99
CA ARG A 83 19.33 1.38 10.98
C ARG A 83 20.73 1.44 10.39
N LEU A 84 20.94 2.17 9.30
CA LEU A 84 22.25 2.35 8.68
C LEU A 84 23.24 3.00 9.66
N THR A 85 22.85 4.11 10.27
CA THR A 85 23.71 4.83 11.24
C THR A 85 24.06 4.00 12.47
N ARG A 86 23.17 3.09 12.90
CA ARG A 86 23.40 2.17 14.02
C ARG A 86 24.13 0.88 13.63
N GLY A 87 24.43 0.67 12.34
CA GLY A 87 25.06 -0.56 11.85
C GLY A 87 24.16 -1.80 11.90
N ASN A 88 22.84 -1.61 11.93
CA ASN A 88 21.84 -2.69 12.01
C ASN A 88 21.18 -3.02 10.67
N ALA A 89 21.48 -2.27 9.61
CA ALA A 89 20.96 -2.54 8.27
C ALA A 89 21.72 -3.70 7.61
N GLY A 90 20.99 -4.68 7.07
CA GLY A 90 21.56 -5.74 6.25
C GLY A 90 21.51 -5.42 4.75
N ASP A 91 22.14 -6.29 3.94
CA ASP A 91 22.24 -6.12 2.47
C ASP A 91 20.90 -6.15 1.73
N ASN A 92 19.84 -6.62 2.40
CA ASN A 92 18.47 -6.69 1.90
C ASN A 92 17.55 -5.61 2.50
N ASP A 93 18.10 -4.72 3.32
CA ASP A 93 17.38 -3.53 3.79
C ASP A 93 17.58 -2.38 2.80
N GLY A 94 16.57 -1.53 2.71
CA GLY A 94 16.55 -0.43 1.76
C GLY A 94 15.29 0.41 1.86
N PRO A 95 15.25 1.58 1.21
CA PRO A 95 14.05 2.40 1.14
C PRO A 95 12.86 1.61 0.57
N LEU A 96 11.70 1.75 1.20
CA LEU A 96 10.46 1.11 0.78
C LEU A 96 9.91 1.79 -0.48
N ALA A 97 9.44 0.99 -1.43
CA ALA A 97 8.75 1.43 -2.63
C ALA A 97 7.54 0.55 -2.95
N VAL A 98 6.56 1.12 -3.66
CA VAL A 98 5.37 0.41 -4.14
C VAL A 98 5.44 0.26 -5.64
N ILE A 99 4.97 -0.89 -6.15
CA ILE A 99 4.87 -1.13 -7.59
C ILE A 99 3.47 -0.69 -8.07
N PRO A 100 3.35 0.22 -9.04
CA PRO A 100 2.08 0.59 -9.65
C PRO A 100 1.36 -0.61 -10.26
N ALA A 101 0.02 -0.58 -10.37
CA ALA A 101 -0.71 -1.66 -11.06
C ALA A 101 -0.27 -1.85 -12.52
N GLY A 102 0.03 -0.72 -13.17
CA GLY A 102 0.10 -0.62 -14.61
C GLY A 102 -1.13 0.04 -15.21
N SER A 103 -1.22 0.01 -16.54
CA SER A 103 -2.33 0.61 -17.28
C SER A 103 -3.65 -0.09 -16.99
N PHE A 104 -4.69 0.63 -16.55
CA PHE A 104 -6.03 0.03 -16.37
C PHE A 104 -6.74 -0.38 -17.68
N ARG A 105 -6.10 -0.15 -18.84
CA ARG A 105 -6.52 -0.75 -20.12
C ARG A 105 -6.00 -2.17 -20.28
N ASP A 106 -4.96 -2.55 -19.55
CA ASP A 106 -4.45 -3.92 -19.48
C ASP A 106 -5.44 -4.78 -18.65
N PRO A 107 -5.99 -5.88 -19.22
CA PRO A 107 -6.85 -6.79 -18.48
C PRO A 107 -6.19 -7.36 -17.22
N LEU A 108 -4.86 -7.57 -17.23
CA LEU A 108 -4.14 -8.08 -16.06
C LEU A 108 -4.09 -7.06 -14.94
N ALA A 109 -3.75 -5.80 -15.23
CA ALA A 109 -3.77 -4.72 -14.23
C ALA A 109 -5.16 -4.58 -13.59
N LYS A 110 -6.23 -4.69 -14.40
CA LYS A 110 -7.61 -4.66 -13.91
C LYS A 110 -7.91 -5.84 -12.99
N ALA A 111 -7.56 -7.05 -13.39
CA ALA A 111 -7.78 -8.25 -12.58
C ALA A 111 -6.98 -8.19 -11.26
N LEU A 112 -5.74 -7.69 -11.28
CA LEU A 112 -4.94 -7.50 -10.06
C LEU A 112 -5.62 -6.54 -9.08
N VAL A 113 -6.20 -5.44 -9.57
CA VAL A 113 -6.98 -4.50 -8.74
C VAL A 113 -8.23 -5.16 -8.16
N GLU A 114 -9.02 -5.85 -9.00
CA GLU A 114 -10.25 -6.52 -8.58
C GLU A 114 -9.98 -7.60 -7.52
N GLN A 115 -8.87 -8.32 -7.66
CA GLN A 115 -8.41 -9.36 -6.73
C GLN A 115 -7.58 -8.82 -5.56
N ARG A 116 -7.44 -7.50 -5.43
CA ARG A 116 -6.70 -6.80 -4.36
C ARG A 116 -5.26 -7.29 -4.21
N ILE A 117 -4.60 -7.51 -5.33
CA ILE A 117 -3.19 -7.88 -5.40
C ILE A 117 -2.37 -6.61 -5.58
N MET A 118 -1.40 -6.43 -4.70
CA MET A 118 -0.53 -5.26 -4.64
C MET A 118 0.90 -5.73 -4.40
N ALA A 119 1.88 -4.85 -4.55
CA ALA A 119 3.26 -5.23 -4.34
C ALA A 119 4.12 -4.08 -3.85
N THR A 120 5.12 -4.46 -3.06
CA THR A 120 6.18 -3.57 -2.60
C THR A 120 7.53 -4.20 -2.82
N PHE A 121 8.56 -3.37 -2.81
CA PHE A 121 9.94 -3.79 -2.85
C PHE A 121 10.79 -2.82 -2.03
N ARG A 122 12.05 -3.20 -1.82
CA ARG A 122 13.05 -2.31 -1.25
C ARG A 122 14.17 -2.15 -2.25
N ASN A 123 14.68 -0.93 -2.38
CA ASN A 123 15.91 -0.68 -3.15
C ASN A 123 17.09 -1.04 -2.27
N THR A 124 17.63 -2.24 -2.47
CA THR A 124 18.69 -2.76 -1.60
C THR A 124 20.06 -2.63 -2.27
N PRO A 125 21.16 -2.50 -1.51
CA PRO A 125 22.50 -2.55 -2.09
C PRO A 125 22.73 -3.81 -2.95
N ALA A 126 22.27 -4.97 -2.48
CA ALA A 126 22.38 -6.24 -3.22
C ALA A 126 21.68 -6.21 -4.59
N SER A 127 20.61 -5.41 -4.75
CA SER A 127 19.88 -5.32 -6.02
C SER A 127 20.67 -4.62 -7.13
N VAL A 128 21.62 -3.75 -6.75
CA VAL A 128 22.51 -3.06 -7.70
C VAL A 128 23.51 -4.05 -8.31
N ASP A 129 24.06 -4.95 -7.50
CA ASP A 129 25.05 -5.93 -7.95
C ASP A 129 24.42 -7.06 -8.77
N THR A 130 23.22 -7.48 -8.38
CA THR A 130 22.54 -8.65 -8.96
C THR A 130 21.57 -8.31 -10.10
N ASN A 131 21.30 -7.03 -10.34
CA ASN A 131 20.23 -6.55 -11.24
C ASN A 131 18.88 -7.23 -10.98
N THR A 132 18.63 -7.61 -9.73
CA THR A 132 17.46 -8.36 -9.31
C THR A 132 16.94 -7.77 -8.02
N VAL A 133 15.63 -7.60 -7.93
CA VAL A 133 14.97 -7.15 -6.71
C VAL A 133 13.92 -8.14 -6.27
N THR A 134 13.86 -8.39 -4.96
CA THR A 134 12.81 -9.19 -4.36
C THR A 134 11.57 -8.33 -4.15
N VAL A 135 10.51 -8.68 -4.88
CA VAL A 135 9.18 -8.10 -4.76
C VAL A 135 8.37 -8.91 -3.75
N THR A 136 7.76 -8.20 -2.80
CA THR A 136 6.77 -8.77 -1.90
C THR A 136 5.37 -8.48 -2.43
N LEU A 137 4.72 -9.50 -2.97
CA LEU A 137 3.31 -9.48 -3.30
C LEU A 137 2.47 -9.56 -2.02
N LEU A 138 1.39 -8.79 -2.01
CA LEU A 138 0.36 -8.76 -0.99
C LEU A 138 -0.99 -9.04 -1.66
N ARG A 139 -1.78 -9.93 -1.06
CA ARG A 139 -3.20 -10.10 -1.41
C ARG A 139 -4.04 -9.88 -0.16
N LEU A 140 -4.96 -8.91 -0.23
CA LEU A 140 -5.99 -8.70 0.79
C LEU A 140 -7.21 -9.55 0.45
N LEU A 141 -7.57 -10.49 1.33
CA LEU A 141 -8.67 -11.40 1.09
C LEU A 141 -10.04 -10.68 1.12
N PRO A 142 -11.11 -11.33 0.62
CA PRO A 142 -12.45 -10.73 0.60
C PRO A 142 -12.95 -10.28 1.98
N ASP A 143 -12.48 -10.90 3.05
CA ASP A 143 -12.79 -10.57 4.45
C ASP A 143 -12.22 -9.22 4.91
N GLN A 144 -11.41 -8.53 4.09
CA GLN A 144 -10.79 -7.24 4.36
C GLN A 144 -9.83 -7.21 5.56
N HIS A 145 -9.47 -8.36 6.10
CA HIS A 145 -8.62 -8.48 7.28
C HIS A 145 -7.42 -9.37 7.01
N THR A 146 -7.64 -10.51 6.35
CA THR A 146 -6.61 -11.50 6.10
C THR A 146 -5.72 -11.06 4.95
N ARG A 147 -4.40 -11.07 5.21
CA ARG A 147 -3.37 -10.68 4.25
C ARG A 147 -2.45 -11.85 3.99
N LYS A 148 -2.32 -12.22 2.71
CA LYS A 148 -1.33 -13.21 2.26
C LYS A 148 -0.15 -12.48 1.63
N ARG A 149 1.06 -12.99 1.85
CA ARG A 149 2.27 -12.45 1.25
C ARG A 149 3.04 -13.53 0.51
N PHE A 150 3.64 -13.15 -0.61
CA PHE A 150 4.48 -14.03 -1.42
C PHE A 150 5.63 -13.25 -2.01
N ARG A 151 6.82 -13.84 -2.04
CA ARG A 151 8.01 -13.20 -2.59
C ARG A 151 8.37 -13.80 -3.93
N ILE A 152 8.64 -12.91 -4.88
CA ILE A 152 9.18 -13.24 -6.20
C ILE A 152 10.35 -12.32 -6.48
N ASP A 153 11.32 -12.83 -7.23
CA ASP A 153 12.42 -12.01 -7.72
C ASP A 153 12.09 -11.55 -9.14
N THR A 154 12.41 -10.30 -9.44
CA THR A 154 12.24 -9.71 -10.76
C THR A 154 13.49 -8.95 -11.15
N THR A 155 13.73 -8.83 -12.45
CA THR A 155 14.82 -8.02 -12.96
C THR A 155 14.59 -6.54 -12.64
N ALA A 156 15.65 -5.88 -12.16
CA ALA A 156 15.69 -4.45 -11.89
C ALA A 156 17.07 -3.92 -12.29
N GLU A 157 17.12 -3.08 -13.31
CA GLU A 157 18.39 -2.57 -13.84
C GLU A 157 19.00 -1.59 -12.85
N LEU A 158 20.24 -1.85 -12.41
CA LEU A 158 20.92 -1.07 -11.37
C LEU A 158 20.09 -0.95 -10.07
N GLY A 159 19.33 -1.99 -9.73
CA GLY A 159 18.42 -2.00 -8.58
C GLY A 159 17.15 -1.16 -8.75
N VAL A 160 16.94 -0.57 -9.94
CA VAL A 160 15.75 0.24 -10.25
C VAL A 160 14.71 -0.62 -10.97
N LEU A 161 13.57 -0.84 -10.32
CA LEU A 161 12.42 -1.50 -10.93
C LEU A 161 11.56 -0.47 -11.68
N THR A 162 11.54 -0.58 -13.01
CA THR A 162 10.71 0.26 -13.88
C THR A 162 9.41 -0.40 -14.34
N ALA A 163 9.34 -1.73 -14.23
CA ALA A 163 8.18 -2.52 -14.59
C ALA A 163 7.00 -2.27 -13.63
N ASP A 164 5.79 -2.29 -14.17
CA ASP A 164 4.57 -2.29 -13.36
C ASP A 164 4.22 -3.69 -12.84
N LEU A 165 3.21 -3.78 -11.98
CA LEU A 165 2.82 -5.04 -11.35
C LEU A 165 2.27 -6.03 -12.38
N ALA A 166 1.57 -5.58 -13.43
CA ALA A 166 1.08 -6.46 -14.46
C ALA A 166 2.26 -7.11 -15.22
N ASP A 167 3.29 -6.33 -15.56
CA ASP A 167 4.51 -6.83 -16.21
C ASP A 167 5.27 -7.82 -15.33
N VAL A 168 5.44 -7.50 -14.04
CA VAL A 168 6.09 -8.38 -13.06
C VAL A 168 5.35 -9.71 -12.94
N ILE A 169 4.02 -9.68 -12.84
CA ILE A 169 3.20 -10.89 -12.73
C ILE A 169 3.22 -11.70 -14.03
N ALA A 170 3.09 -11.07 -15.19
CA ALA A 170 3.15 -11.75 -16.48
C ALA A 170 4.50 -12.46 -16.67
N THR A 171 5.61 -11.78 -16.34
CA THR A 171 6.96 -12.35 -16.37
C THR A 171 7.07 -13.54 -15.41
N ALA A 172 6.62 -13.39 -14.16
CA ALA A 172 6.62 -14.47 -13.18
C ALA A 172 5.75 -15.67 -13.60
N TRP A 173 4.64 -15.41 -14.30
CA TRP A 173 3.71 -16.44 -14.78
C TRP A 173 4.28 -17.28 -15.94
N SER A 174 5.19 -16.72 -16.72
CA SER A 174 5.85 -17.41 -17.84
C SER A 174 6.81 -18.51 -17.38
N ASN A 175 7.32 -18.44 -16.14
CA ASN A 175 8.18 -19.45 -15.55
C ASN A 175 7.34 -20.54 -14.85
N PRO A 176 7.36 -21.82 -15.30
CA PRO A 176 6.50 -22.87 -14.74
C PRO A 176 6.67 -23.11 -13.23
N ALA A 177 7.90 -22.98 -12.71
CA ALA A 177 8.17 -23.19 -11.28
C ALA A 177 7.58 -22.06 -10.43
N THR A 178 7.74 -20.81 -10.89
CA THR A 178 7.18 -19.63 -10.22
C THR A 178 5.66 -19.60 -10.37
N GLN A 179 5.14 -19.95 -11.54
CA GLN A 179 3.69 -20.02 -11.82
C GLN A 179 2.98 -20.97 -10.86
N LYS A 180 3.53 -22.16 -10.59
CA LYS A 180 2.93 -23.12 -9.64
C LYS A 180 2.81 -22.53 -8.24
N ARG A 181 3.86 -21.86 -7.76
CA ARG A 181 3.88 -21.20 -6.44
C ARG A 181 2.92 -20.01 -6.40
N LEU A 182 2.87 -19.23 -7.48
CA LEU A 182 2.00 -18.07 -7.62
C LEU A 182 0.52 -18.48 -7.64
N ARG A 183 0.16 -19.56 -8.36
CA ARG A 183 -1.19 -20.14 -8.29
C ARG A 183 -1.58 -20.56 -6.88
N HIS A 184 -0.67 -21.18 -6.13
CA HIS A 184 -0.93 -21.54 -4.72
C HIS A 184 -1.13 -20.31 -3.82
N PHE A 185 -0.36 -19.24 -4.04
CA PHE A 185 -0.56 -17.99 -3.32
C PHE A 185 -1.93 -17.35 -3.63
N LEU A 186 -2.30 -17.34 -4.92
CA LEU A 186 -3.52 -16.70 -5.42
C LEU A 186 -4.81 -17.45 -5.10
N GLU A 187 -4.77 -18.76 -4.95
CA GLU A 187 -5.94 -19.60 -4.65
C GLU A 187 -7.11 -19.33 -5.61
N ASP A 188 -8.24 -18.84 -5.10
CA ASP A 188 -9.46 -18.49 -5.83
C ASP A 188 -9.25 -17.39 -6.89
N ALA A 189 -8.23 -16.54 -6.74
CA ALA A 189 -7.89 -15.53 -7.75
C ALA A 189 -7.10 -16.09 -8.94
N ALA A 190 -6.54 -17.31 -8.84
CA ALA A 190 -5.60 -17.83 -9.83
C ALA A 190 -6.19 -17.93 -11.24
N GLU A 191 -7.45 -18.34 -11.37
CA GLU A 191 -8.12 -18.48 -12.68
C GLU A 191 -8.47 -17.14 -13.32
N ALA A 192 -8.85 -16.14 -12.51
CA ALA A 192 -9.09 -14.78 -12.99
C ALA A 192 -7.78 -14.16 -13.54
N ILE A 193 -6.67 -14.35 -12.82
CA ILE A 193 -5.35 -13.88 -13.26
C ILE A 193 -4.88 -14.63 -14.52
N ALA A 194 -5.05 -15.95 -14.58
CA ALA A 194 -4.70 -16.74 -15.75
C ALA A 194 -5.48 -16.27 -17.01
N THR A 195 -6.78 -16.05 -16.86
CA THR A 195 -7.64 -15.54 -17.94
C THR A 195 -7.20 -14.16 -18.40
N ALA A 196 -6.87 -13.26 -17.46
CA ALA A 196 -6.42 -11.91 -17.78
C ALA A 196 -5.08 -11.89 -18.52
N ILE A 197 -4.14 -12.78 -18.16
CA ILE A 197 -2.88 -12.96 -18.89
C ILE A 197 -3.15 -13.44 -20.32
N GLN A 198 -4.01 -14.44 -20.51
CA GLN A 198 -4.37 -14.90 -21.86
C GLN A 198 -5.02 -13.79 -22.70
N GLN A 199 -5.85 -12.94 -22.10
CA GLN A 199 -6.45 -11.79 -22.79
C GLN A 199 -5.41 -10.72 -23.16
N ARG A 200 -4.39 -10.55 -22.31
CA ARG A 200 -3.26 -9.63 -22.55
C ARG A 200 -2.42 -10.11 -23.73
N ASP A 201 -2.11 -11.40 -23.81
CA ASP A 201 -1.26 -11.98 -24.86
C ASP A 201 -1.92 -12.04 -26.26
N ASN A 202 -3.26 -11.99 -26.32
CA ASN A 202 -4.03 -12.03 -27.56
C ASN A 202 -4.31 -10.64 -28.18
N ARG A 203 -3.72 -9.58 -27.63
CA ARG A 203 -3.85 -8.19 -28.12
C ARG A 203 -2.61 -7.75 -28.89
#